data_AF-A0A528LZZ7-F1
#
_entry.id   AF-A0A528LZZ7-F1
#
_cell.length_a   1.000
_cell.length_b   1.000
_cell.length_c   1.000
_cell.angle_alpha   90.00
_cell.angle_beta   90.00
_cell.angle_gamma   90.00
#
_symmetry.space_group_name_H-M   'P 1'
#
loop_
_entity.id
_entity.type
_entity.pdbx_description
1 polymer ?
#
loop_
_entity_poly.entity_id
_entity_poly.type
_entity_poly.pdbx_seq_one_letter_code
_entity_poly.pdbx_strand_id
1 'polypeptide(L)'
;LGVISELDRAALAAYCQAYGRWVETEKKLKETPTLLRTPAGYVQPSPWLAISNKNVELMHKFMSKLGLSPVLRSRVATTHSMGPRPWEFTGQEDDELFS
;
A
#
# COMPACT_ATOMS: atom_id res chain seq x y z
N LEU A 1 -0.60 -1.26 19.49
CA LEU A 1 -1.48 -1.03 18.32
C LEU A 1 -1.33 0.34 17.64
N GLY A 2 -0.34 1.20 17.99
CA GLY A 2 -0.32 2.60 17.51
C GLY A 2 0.46 2.89 16.22
N VAL A 3 1.60 2.23 16.00
CA VAL A 3 2.58 2.67 14.97
C VAL A 3 2.21 2.23 13.55
N ILE A 4 1.46 1.15 13.40
CA ILE A 4 1.03 0.64 12.08
C ILE A 4 -0.05 1.56 11.48
N SER A 5 -0.99 2.09 12.27
CA SER A 5 -2.14 2.84 11.74
C SER A 5 -1.81 4.23 11.16
N GLU A 6 -0.80 4.92 11.72
CA GLU A 6 -0.46 6.28 11.31
C GLU A 6 0.39 6.29 10.03
N LEU A 7 1.33 5.36 9.92
CA LEU A 7 2.15 5.18 8.72
C LEU A 7 1.29 4.76 7.52
N ASP A 8 0.31 3.88 7.74
CA ASP A 8 -0.63 3.44 6.71
C ASP A 8 -1.52 4.59 6.22
N ARG A 9 -1.93 5.50 7.11
CA ARG A 9 -2.71 6.68 6.74
C ARG A 9 -1.91 7.66 5.87
N ALA A 10 -0.66 7.92 6.22
CA ALA A 10 0.20 8.80 5.43
C ALA A 10 0.53 8.21 4.05
N ALA A 11 0.82 6.90 3.99
CA ALA A 11 1.04 6.19 2.73
C ALA A 11 -0.21 6.18 1.83
N LEU A 12 -1.39 5.99 2.41
CA LEU A 12 -2.66 6.06 1.69
C LEU A 12 -2.95 7.46 1.16
N ALA A 13 -2.77 8.50 1.98
CA ALA A 13 -2.96 9.88 1.54
C ALA A 13 -2.02 10.24 0.36
N ALA A 14 -0.76 9.85 0.45
CA ALA A 14 0.21 10.06 -0.62
C ALA A 14 -0.14 9.29 -1.90
N TYR A 15 -0.67 8.06 -1.77
CA TYR A 15 -1.18 7.28 -2.89
C TYR A 15 -2.35 8.00 -3.58
N CYS A 16 -3.35 8.44 -2.82
CA CYS A 16 -4.51 9.17 -3.35
C CYS A 16 -4.09 10.46 -4.07
N GLN A 17 -3.11 11.19 -3.51
CA GLN A 17 -2.57 12.39 -4.14
C GLN A 17 -1.85 12.09 -5.46
N ALA A 18 -1.02 11.04 -5.50
CA ALA A 18 -0.35 10.61 -6.72
C ALA A 18 -1.37 10.17 -7.80
N TYR A 19 -2.41 9.45 -7.41
CA TYR A 19 -3.50 9.05 -8.30
C TYR A 19 -4.26 10.26 -8.87
N GLY A 20 -4.62 11.24 -8.04
CA GLY A 20 -5.29 12.47 -8.51
C GLY A 20 -4.46 13.21 -9.56
N ARG A 21 -3.16 13.40 -9.29
CA ARG A 21 -2.22 14.02 -10.23
C ARG A 21 -2.06 13.22 -11.52
N TRP A 22 -2.05 11.90 -11.43
CA TRP A 22 -2.00 11.03 -12.60
C TRP A 22 -3.24 11.20 -13.48
N VAL A 23 -4.44 11.19 -12.89
CA VAL A 23 -5.71 11.38 -13.63
C VAL A 23 -5.75 12.73 -14.36
N GLU A 24 -5.31 13.81 -13.71
CA GLU A 24 -5.21 15.14 -14.34
C GLU A 24 -4.23 15.13 -15.52
N THR A 25 -3.09 14.48 -15.33
CA THR A 25 -2.04 14.37 -16.35
C THR A 25 -2.52 13.56 -17.57
N GLU A 26 -3.24 12.45 -17.35
CA GLU A 26 -3.82 11.64 -18.42
C GLU A 26 -4.86 12.42 -19.23
N LYS A 27 -5.66 13.28 -18.59
CA LYS A 27 -6.56 14.19 -19.32
C LYS A 27 -5.78 15.15 -20.22
N LYS A 28 -4.69 15.74 -19.70
CA LYS A 28 -3.82 16.65 -20.47
C LYS A 28 -3.09 15.95 -21.61
N LEU A 29 -2.71 14.69 -21.42
CA LEU A 29 -2.07 13.86 -22.43
C LEU A 29 -3.00 13.51 -23.60
N LYS A 30 -4.32 13.46 -23.37
CA LYS A 30 -5.32 13.29 -24.44
C LYS A 30 -5.52 14.57 -25.27
N GLU A 31 -5.39 15.73 -24.62
CA GLU A 31 -5.54 17.05 -25.27
C GLU A 31 -4.29 17.49 -26.03
N THR A 32 -3.10 17.00 -25.63
CA THR A 32 -1.80 17.46 -26.14
C THR A 32 -1.08 16.35 -26.90
N PRO A 33 -0.41 16.62 -28.04
CA PRO A 33 0.42 15.62 -28.70
C PRO A 33 1.54 15.11 -27.78
N THR A 34 1.83 13.81 -27.88
CA THR A 34 2.85 13.12 -27.06
C THR A 34 4.28 13.55 -27.39
N LEU A 35 4.50 14.08 -28.59
CA LEU A 35 5.78 14.59 -29.06
C LEU A 35 5.63 16.08 -29.40
N LEU A 36 6.46 16.90 -28.77
CA LEU A 36 6.50 18.33 -28.98
C LEU A 36 7.69 18.68 -29.87
N ARG A 37 7.45 19.48 -30.89
CA ARG A 37 8.53 20.07 -31.70
C ARG A 37 8.89 21.42 -31.14
N THR A 38 10.14 21.56 -30.73
CA THR A 38 10.69 22.84 -30.31
C THR A 38 10.90 23.76 -31.52
N PRO A 39 10.91 25.09 -31.35
CA PRO A 39 11.22 26.02 -32.44
C PRO A 39 12.60 25.79 -33.08
N ALA A 40 13.52 25.18 -32.34
CA ALA A 40 14.86 24.80 -32.81
C ALA A 40 14.89 23.48 -33.62
N GLY A 41 13.75 22.84 -33.84
CA GLY A 41 13.63 21.62 -34.66
C GLY A 41 13.78 20.29 -33.91
N TYR A 42 14.15 20.32 -32.64
CA TYR A 42 14.24 19.10 -31.82
C TYR A 42 12.85 18.58 -31.42
N VAL A 43 12.72 17.25 -31.43
CA VAL A 43 11.53 16.55 -30.92
C VAL A 43 11.79 16.17 -29.46
N GLN A 44 10.93 16.64 -28.57
CA GLN A 44 10.97 16.31 -27.15
C GLN A 44 9.70 15.57 -26.74
N PRO A 45 9.80 14.59 -25.81
CA PRO A 45 8.61 13.96 -25.24
C PRO A 45 7.82 14.99 -24.44
N SER A 46 6.50 14.84 -24.45
CA SER A 46 5.61 15.69 -23.67
C SER A 46 5.97 15.64 -22.18
N PRO A 47 6.08 16.79 -21.48
CA PRO A 47 6.38 16.82 -20.05
C PRO A 47 5.31 16.09 -19.24
N TRP A 48 4.06 16.09 -19.72
CA TRP A 48 2.96 15.34 -19.13
C TRP A 48 3.23 13.83 -19.11
N LEU A 49 3.92 13.27 -20.10
CA LEU A 49 4.27 11.85 -20.12
C LEU A 49 5.23 11.50 -18.98
N ALA A 50 6.22 12.36 -18.72
CA ALA A 50 7.16 12.16 -17.63
C ALA A 50 6.47 12.23 -16.25
N ILE A 51 5.55 13.18 -16.08
CA ILE A 51 4.76 13.33 -14.86
C ILE A 51 3.82 12.13 -14.65
N SER A 52 3.16 11.65 -15.71
CA SER A 52 2.27 10.48 -15.64
C SER A 52 3.04 9.25 -15.16
N ASN A 53 4.15 8.93 -15.84
CA ASN A 53 5.01 7.81 -15.48
C ASN A 53 5.52 7.89 -14.03
N LYS A 54 5.88 9.10 -13.58
CA LYS A 54 6.36 9.29 -12.21
C LYS A 54 5.29 9.00 -11.16
N ASN A 55 4.06 9.45 -11.40
CA ASN A 55 2.96 9.21 -10.46
C ASN A 55 2.56 7.73 -10.40
N VAL A 56 2.58 7.02 -11.53
CA VAL A 56 2.38 5.56 -11.57
C VAL A 56 3.46 4.84 -10.74
N GLU A 57 4.73 5.24 -10.89
CA GLU A 57 5.84 4.69 -10.10
C GLU A 57 5.64 4.94 -8.59
N LEU A 58 5.22 6.15 -8.20
CA LEU A 58 4.94 6.49 -6.81
C LEU A 58 3.77 5.67 -6.25
N MET A 59 2.69 5.53 -7.00
CA MET A 59 1.54 4.69 -6.63
C MET A 59 1.98 3.25 -6.36
N HIS A 60 2.80 2.67 -7.24
CA HIS A 60 3.33 1.31 -7.05
C HIS A 60 4.19 1.18 -5.78
N LYS A 61 5.01 2.19 -5.49
CA LYS A 61 5.83 2.23 -4.26
C LYS A 61 4.99 2.32 -2.99
N PHE A 62 3.95 3.14 -2.98
CA PHE A 62 3.05 3.25 -1.82
C PHE A 62 2.20 1.99 -1.63
N MET A 63 1.75 1.36 -2.71
CA MET A 63 1.01 0.08 -2.65
C MET A 63 1.82 -1.03 -1.97
N SER A 64 3.13 -1.07 -2.21
CA SER A 64 4.04 -2.01 -1.56
C SER A 64 4.17 -1.79 -0.04
N LYS A 65 3.98 -0.55 0.44
CA LYS A 65 4.10 -0.20 1.87
C LYS A 65 2.86 -0.53 2.69
N LEU A 66 1.67 -0.49 2.08
CA LEU A 66 0.37 -0.74 2.73
C LEU A 66 0.11 -2.23 3.06
N GLY A 67 1.10 -3.12 3.01
CA GLY A 67 0.91 -4.55 3.32
C GLY A 67 0.04 -5.31 2.31
N LEU A 68 -0.24 -4.73 1.13
CA LEU A 68 -0.89 -5.44 0.02
C LEU A 68 0.06 -6.41 -0.71
N SER A 69 1.35 -6.39 -0.38
CA SER A 69 2.30 -7.41 -0.82
C SER A 69 2.17 -8.69 0.04
N PRO A 70 2.04 -9.88 -0.57
CA PRO A 70 1.96 -11.17 0.13
C PRO A 70 3.08 -11.40 1.16
N VAL A 71 4.27 -10.85 0.89
CA VAL A 71 5.49 -11.01 1.71
C VAL A 71 5.41 -10.26 3.05
N LEU A 72 4.64 -9.18 3.15
CA LEU A 72 4.53 -8.42 4.40
C LEU A 72 3.50 -9.03 5.36
N ARG A 73 2.47 -9.72 4.85
CA ARG A 73 1.47 -10.41 5.68
C ARG A 73 2.04 -11.65 6.37
N SER A 74 3.04 -12.31 5.79
CA SER A 74 3.66 -13.50 6.39
C SER A 74 4.53 -13.20 7.62
N ARG A 75 4.94 -11.93 7.83
CA ARG A 75 5.77 -11.52 8.98
C ARG A 75 4.98 -11.10 10.21
N VAL A 76 3.65 -11.09 10.14
CA VAL A 76 2.80 -10.89 11.34
C VAL A 76 2.75 -12.22 12.07
N ALA A 77 3.77 -12.50 12.88
CA ALA A 77 3.70 -13.53 13.89
C ALA A 77 2.72 -13.05 14.96
N THR A 78 1.58 -13.73 15.11
CA THR A 78 0.66 -13.53 16.22
C THR A 78 1.39 -13.93 17.50
N THR A 79 1.95 -12.97 18.24
CA THR A 79 2.57 -13.20 19.55
C THR A 79 1.54 -13.40 20.67
N HIS A 80 0.26 -13.58 20.32
CA HIS A 80 -0.71 -13.95 21.32
C HIS A 80 -0.51 -15.43 21.62
N SER A 81 0.18 -15.72 22.72
CA SER A 81 -0.06 -16.97 23.44
C SER A 81 -1.52 -16.92 23.85
N MET A 82 -2.40 -17.36 22.96
CA MET A 82 -3.72 -17.81 23.37
C MET A 82 -3.42 -18.77 24.52
N GLY A 83 -3.96 -18.48 25.70
CA GLY A 83 -3.92 -19.44 26.80
C GLY A 83 -4.42 -20.81 26.34
N PRO A 84 -4.28 -21.84 27.19
CA PRO A 84 -4.71 -23.20 26.83
C PRO A 84 -6.10 -23.15 26.17
N ARG A 85 -6.23 -23.85 25.05
CA ARG A 85 -7.42 -23.73 24.22
C ARG A 85 -8.63 -24.16 25.06
N PRO A 86 -9.81 -23.55 24.92
CA PRO A 86 -10.97 -23.84 25.79
C PRO A 86 -11.42 -25.32 25.82
N TRP A 87 -10.93 -26.14 24.87
CA TRP A 87 -11.18 -27.57 24.76
C TRP A 87 -9.98 -28.45 25.17
N GLU A 88 -8.87 -27.85 25.58
CA GLU A 88 -7.74 -28.55 26.20
C GLU A 88 -8.04 -28.69 27.70
N PHE A 89 -8.77 -29.75 28.04
CA PHE A 89 -8.95 -30.16 29.43
C PHE A 89 -7.60 -30.62 30.00
N THR A 90 -6.98 -29.79 30.84
CA THR A 90 -5.91 -30.26 31.73
C THR A 90 -6.59 -31.02 32.87
N GLY A 91 -6.66 -32.34 32.75
CA GLY A 91 -7.40 -33.23 33.65
C GLY A 91 -6.85 -33.27 35.08
N GLN A 92 -6.97 -32.17 35.81
CA GLN A 92 -6.45 -32.05 37.18
C GLN A 92 -7.40 -31.32 38.14
N GLU A 93 -8.62 -30.96 37.72
CA GLU A 93 -9.60 -30.28 38.58
C GLU A 93 -10.82 -31.14 38.96
N ASP A 94 -10.95 -32.38 38.47
CA ASP A 94 -12.15 -33.21 38.73
C ASP A 94 -12.06 -34.09 40.00
N ASP A 95 -10.89 -34.17 40.66
CA ASP A 95 -10.68 -35.05 41.83
C ASP A 95 -11.07 -34.43 43.19
N GLU A 96 -11.36 -33.13 43.27
CA GLU A 96 -11.76 -32.47 44.54
C GLU A 96 -13.28 -32.35 44.74
N LEU A 97 -14.11 -32.73 43.77
CA LEU A 97 -15.58 -32.59 43.88
C LEU A 97 -16.30 -33.84 44.41
N PHE A 98 -15.58 -34.94 44.65
CA PHE A 98 -16.13 -36.23 45.10
C PHE A 98 -15.39 -36.86 46.30
N SER A 99 -14.70 -36.05 47.12
CA SER A 99 -14.21 -36.47 48.46
C SER A 99 -15.00 -35.82 49.59
#